data_AF-A0A954XAN9-F1
#
_entry.id   AF-A0A954XAN9-F1
#
_cell.length_a   1.000
_cell.length_b   1.000
_cell.length_c   1.000
_cell.angle_alpha   90.00
_cell.angle_beta   90.00
_cell.angle_gamma   90.00
#
_symmetry.space_group_name_H-M   'P 1'
#
loop_
_entity.id
_entity.type
_entity.pdbx_description
1 polymer ?
#
loop_
_entity_poly.entity_id
_entity_poly.type
_entity_poly.pdbx_seq_one_letter_code
_entity_poly.pdbx_strand_id
1 'polypeptide(L)' 'VDNLCLACHWCNLHKGPNIASILSGEVVRLFNPRTDRWSDHFRVIEGVVEGLSEVGLVTARLLNMNDPDRVALRMLTGD' A
#
# COMPACT_ATOMS: atom_id res chain seq x y z
N VAL A 1 0.59 22.91 -3.27
CA VAL A 1 0.47 21.57 -3.90
C VAL A 1 1.28 20.51 -3.15
N ASP A 2 2.16 20.96 -2.26
CA ASP A 2 3.17 20.18 -1.52
C ASP A 2 2.65 19.10 -0.56
N ASN A 3 1.33 18.95 -0.48
CA ASN A 3 0.66 17.96 0.37
C ASN A 3 -0.08 16.88 -0.45
N LEU A 4 0.19 16.77 -1.75
CA LEU A 4 -0.44 15.75 -2.61
C LEU A 4 0.34 14.43 -2.54
N CYS A 5 -0.37 13.33 -2.27
CA CYS A 5 0.17 11.97 -2.39
C CYS A 5 -0.52 11.27 -3.53
N LEU A 6 0.24 10.91 -4.57
CA LEU A 6 -0.29 10.23 -5.74
C LEU A 6 -0.72 8.81 -5.36
N ALA A 7 -1.94 8.47 -5.71
CA ALA A 7 -2.50 7.14 -5.56
C ALA A 7 -3.51 6.91 -6.68
N CYS A 8 -3.64 5.67 -7.15
CA CYS A 8 -4.66 5.35 -8.14
C CYS A 8 -6.06 5.50 -7.54
N HIS A 9 -7.07 5.75 -8.40
CA HIS A 9 -8.45 5.94 -7.97
C HIS A 9 -8.95 4.80 -7.07
N TRP A 10 -8.62 3.56 -7.42
CA TRP A 10 -9.03 2.38 -6.65
C TRP A 10 -8.37 2.29 -5.27
N CYS A 11 -7.07 2.55 -5.15
CA CYS A 11 -6.41 2.58 -3.84
C CYS A 11 -6.98 3.70 -2.96
N ASN A 12 -7.28 4.87 -3.55
CA ASN A 12 -7.91 5.97 -2.83
C ASN A 12 -9.32 5.60 -2.33
N LEU A 13 -10.12 4.91 -3.15
CA LEU A 13 -11.44 4.40 -2.72
C LEU A 13 -11.32 3.40 -1.56
N HIS A 14 -10.39 2.44 -1.66
CA HIS A 14 -10.17 1.46 -0.59
C HIS A 14 -9.65 2.10 0.71
N LYS A 15 -8.83 3.16 0.59
CA LYS A 15 -8.41 3.94 1.74
C LYS A 15 -9.62 4.55 2.45
N GLY A 16 -10.48 5.25 1.70
CA GLY A 16 -11.61 5.99 2.27
C GLY A 16 -11.18 6.87 3.46
N PRO A 17 -11.94 6.90 4.57
CA PRO A 17 -11.57 7.64 5.78
C PRO A 17 -10.52 6.90 6.63
N ASN A 18 -10.12 5.68 6.27
CA ASN A 18 -9.24 4.87 7.11
C ASN A 18 -7.84 5.49 7.17
N ILE A 19 -7.32 5.55 8.40
CA ILE A 19 -5.93 5.95 8.72
C ILE A 19 -5.14 4.81 9.36
N ALA A 20 -5.82 3.73 9.72
CA ALA A 20 -5.27 2.55 10.37
C ALA A 20 -6.09 1.30 9.99
N SER A 21 -5.58 0.13 10.34
CA SER A 21 -6.24 -1.17 10.26
C SER A 21 -5.92 -1.98 11.51
N ILE A 22 -6.55 -3.14 11.68
CA ILE A 22 -6.27 -4.06 12.78
C ILE A 22 -5.37 -5.20 12.28
N LEU A 23 -4.31 -5.50 13.01
CA LEU A 23 -3.48 -6.68 12.82
C LEU A 23 -3.36 -7.40 14.17
N SER A 24 -3.82 -8.65 14.24
CA SER A 24 -3.74 -9.48 15.46
C SER A 24 -4.34 -8.83 16.72
N GLY A 25 -5.37 -7.99 16.57
CA GLY A 25 -6.03 -7.28 17.67
C GLY A 25 -5.45 -5.89 17.97
N GLU A 26 -4.30 -5.55 17.40
CA GLU A 26 -3.65 -4.26 17.58
C GLU A 26 -3.97 -3.29 16.44
N VAL A 27 -4.10 -2.00 16.77
CA VAL A 27 -4.32 -0.94 15.79
C VAL A 27 -2.98 -0.56 15.16
N VAL A 28 -2.86 -0.78 13.86
CA VAL A 28 -1.67 -0.45 13.07
C VAL A 28 -2.02 0.65 12.07
N ARG A 29 -1.26 1.75 12.12
CA ARG A 29 -1.44 2.86 11.17
C ARG A 29 -1.17 2.43 9.73
N LEU A 30 -1.78 3.12 8.76
CA LEU A 30 -1.42 2.98 7.36
C LEU A 30 -0.10 3.70 7.04
N PHE A 31 0.50 3.30 5.93
CA PHE A 31 1.68 3.95 5.36
C PHE A 31 1.38 5.42 5.05
N ASN A 32 2.30 6.30 5.46
CA ASN A 32 2.25 7.72 5.17
C ASN A 32 3.41 8.08 4.24
N PRO A 33 3.17 8.23 2.93
CA PRO A 33 4.22 8.56 1.95
C PRO A 33 4.93 9.90 2.18
N ARG A 34 4.47 10.73 3.12
CA ARG A 34 5.13 11.99 3.48
C ARG A 34 6.21 11.84 4.54
N THR A 35 6.13 10.79 5.36
CA THR A 35 7.02 10.57 6.51
C THR A 35 7.72 9.22 6.47
N ASP A 36 7.13 8.26 5.78
CA ASP A 36 7.64 6.89 5.69
C ASP A 36 8.40 6.68 4.39
N ARG A 37 9.49 5.92 4.47
CA ARG A 37 10.26 5.50 3.28
C ARG A 37 9.63 4.22 2.73
N TRP A 38 9.36 4.19 1.43
CA TRP A 38 8.77 3.03 0.77
C TRP A 38 9.58 1.74 1.00
N SER A 39 10.90 1.81 0.85
CA SER A 39 11.83 0.67 1.01
C SER A 39 11.81 0.02 2.39
N ASP A 40 11.37 0.75 3.42
CA ASP A 40 11.35 0.25 4.80
C ASP A 40 10.08 -0.57 5.06
N HIS A 41 9.05 -0.38 4.23
CA HIS A 41 7.72 -0.96 4.40
C HIS A 41 7.34 -1.93 3.28
N PHE A 42 7.92 -1.79 2.10
CA PHE A 42 7.52 -2.53 0.92
C PHE A 42 8.70 -2.96 0.06
N ARG A 43 8.50 -4.08 -0.63
CA ARG A 43 9.24 -4.45 -1.83
C ARG A 43 8.28 -4.98 -2.88
N VAL A 44 8.68 -4.91 -4.15
CA VAL A 44 7.90 -5.49 -5.25
C VAL A 44 8.65 -6.71 -5.77
N ILE A 45 7.97 -7.85 -5.81
CA ILE A 45 8.49 -9.11 -6.37
C ILE A 45 7.42 -9.63 -7.33
N GLU A 46 7.78 -9.80 -8.61
CA GLU A 46 6.85 -10.31 -9.63
C GLU A 46 5.51 -9.53 -9.67
N GLY A 47 5.59 -8.20 -9.54
CA GLY A 47 4.41 -7.31 -9.52
C GLY A 47 3.60 -7.31 -8.22
N VAL A 48 3.95 -8.16 -7.25
CA VAL A 48 3.33 -8.24 -5.92
C VAL A 48 4.03 -7.28 -4.97
N VAL A 49 3.25 -6.38 -4.34
CA VAL A 49 3.73 -5.51 -3.26
C VAL A 49 3.72 -6.30 -1.95
N GLU A 50 4.88 -6.70 -1.49
CA GLU A 50 5.06 -7.38 -0.20
C GLU A 50 5.28 -6.37 0.93
N GLY A 51 4.57 -6.53 2.04
CA GLY A 51 4.77 -5.74 3.25
C GLY A 51 5.95 -6.26 4.08
N LEU A 52 6.97 -5.44 4.27
CA LEU A 52 8.17 -5.75 5.07
C LEU A 52 8.02 -5.39 6.56
N SER A 53 6.97 -4.66 6.90
CA SER A 53 6.60 -4.32 8.27
C SER A 53 5.09 -4.45 8.47
N GLU A 54 4.62 -4.38 9.72
CA GLU A 54 3.18 -4.40 10.03
C GLU A 54 2.42 -3.30 9.30
N VAL A 55 2.96 -2.09 9.25
CA VAL A 55 2.41 -0.95 8.48
C VAL A 55 2.30 -1.30 7.00
N GLY A 56 3.34 -1.89 6.42
CA GLY A 56 3.35 -2.31 5.02
C GLY A 56 2.30 -3.39 4.75
N LEU A 57 2.25 -4.41 5.59
CA LEU A 57 1.30 -5.51 5.48
C LEU A 57 -0.16 -5.02 5.53
N VAL A 58 -0.50 -4.23 6.56
CA VAL A 58 -1.88 -3.74 6.69
C VAL A 58 -2.25 -2.75 5.60
N THR A 59 -1.28 -1.96 5.10
CA THR A 59 -1.51 -1.03 3.99
C THR A 59 -1.77 -1.77 2.69
N ALA A 60 -0.89 -2.72 2.33
CA ALA A 60 -1.03 -3.50 1.10
C ALA A 60 -2.37 -4.24 1.06
N ARG A 61 -2.78 -4.81 2.20
CA ARG A 61 -4.07 -5.48 2.38
C ARG A 61 -5.25 -4.50 2.30
N LEU A 62 -5.24 -3.43 3.11
CA LEU A 62 -6.38 -2.50 3.20
C LEU A 62 -6.62 -1.78 1.86
N LEU A 63 -5.55 -1.35 1.18
CA LEU A 63 -5.65 -0.66 -0.12
C LEU A 63 -5.85 -1.62 -1.31
N ASN A 64 -5.92 -2.93 -1.04
CA ASN A 64 -6.01 -3.99 -2.04
C ASN A 64 -4.95 -3.82 -3.15
N MET A 65 -3.69 -3.59 -2.77
CA MET A 65 -2.62 -3.22 -3.71
C MET A 65 -2.26 -4.35 -4.69
N ASN A 66 -2.57 -5.59 -4.32
CA ASN A 66 -2.26 -6.81 -5.08
C ASN A 66 -3.49 -7.43 -5.74
N ASP A 67 -4.48 -6.61 -6.06
CA ASP A 67 -5.54 -6.99 -6.99
C ASP A 67 -4.93 -7.62 -8.26
N PRO A 68 -5.45 -8.76 -8.77
CA PRO A 68 -4.82 -9.51 -9.87
C PRO A 68 -4.51 -8.67 -11.10
N ASP A 69 -5.41 -7.75 -11.47
CA ASP A 69 -5.22 -6.87 -12.63
C ASP A 69 -4.05 -5.91 -12.42
N ARG A 70 -3.81 -5.46 -11.18
CA ARG A 70 -2.69 -4.57 -10.83
C ARG A 70 -1.36 -5.33 -10.78
N VAL A 71 -1.37 -6.56 -10.28
CA VAL A 71 -0.17 -7.41 -10.30
C VAL A 71 0.23 -7.66 -11.75
N ALA A 72 -0.72 -8.07 -12.59
CA ALA A 72 -0.48 -8.28 -14.02
C ALA A 72 0.04 -7.01 -14.70
N LEU A 73 -0.54 -5.84 -14.40
CA LEU A 73 -0.05 -4.56 -14.95
C LEU A 73 1.42 -4.30 -14.58
N ARG A 74 1.81 -4.43 -13.31
CA ARG A 74 3.21 -4.20 -12.88
C ARG A 74 4.19 -5.19 -13.53
N MET A 75 3.78 -6.45 -13.70
CA MET A 75 4.59 -7.44 -14.42
C MET A 75 4.80 -7.07 -15.89
N LEU A 76 3.83 -6.41 -16.52
CA LEU A 76 3.92 -5.96 -17.91
C LEU A 76 4.72 -4.66 -18.07
N THR A 77 4.68 -3.75 -17.09
CA THR A 77 5.35 -2.44 -17.15
C THR A 77 6.76 -2.43 -16.56
N GLY A 78 7.15 -3.46 -15.80
CA GLY A 78 8.49 -3.58 -15.22
C GLY A 78 8.74 -2.67 -14.01
N ASP A 79 7.67 -2.28 -13.32
CA ASP A 79 7.70 -1.45 -12.08
C ASP A 79 8.12 -2.24 -10.84
#